data_AF-A0A502CK49-F1
#
_entry.id   AF-A0A502CK49-F1
#
_cell.length_a   1.000
_cell.length_b   1.000
_cell.length_c   1.000
_cell.angle_alpha   90.00
_cell.angle_beta   90.00
_cell.angle_gamma   90.00
#
_symmetry.space_group_name_H-M   'P 1'
#
loop_
_entity.id
_entity.type
_entity.pdbx_description
1 polymer ?
#
loop_
_entity_poly.entity_id
_entity_poly.type
_entity_poly.pdbx_seq_one_letter_code
_entity_poly.pdbx_strand_id
1 'polypeptide(L)' 'MRPPSIVVADEPFGAFDVTVTPPPAGIGHDREFRTRAAAIAYALRLGDANGWPVVDRTSIDA' A
#
# COMPACT_ATOMS: atom_id res chain seq x y z
N MET A 1 -3.02 16.54 -12.20
CA MET A 1 -2.81 15.97 -10.85
C MET A 1 -1.92 14.76 -11.00
N ARG A 2 -0.99 14.50 -10.07
CA ARG A 2 -0.28 13.21 -10.06
C ARG A 2 -1.30 12.11 -9.73
N PRO A 3 -1.24 10.95 -10.41
CA PRO A 3 -2.10 9.83 -10.05
C PRO A 3 -1.79 9.37 -8.61
N PRO A 4 -2.78 8.80 -7.89
CA PRO A 4 -2.54 8.14 -6.61
C PRO A 4 -1.47 7.05 -6.74
N SER A 5 -0.75 6.81 -5.65
CA SER A 5 0.18 5.69 -5.48
C SER A 5 -0.26 4.82 -4.31
N ILE A 6 -0.01 3.52 -4.40
CA ILE A 6 -0.23 2.58 -3.32
C ILE A 6 1.08 2.39 -2.57
N VAL A 7 1.10 2.70 -1.29
CA VAL A 7 2.28 2.58 -0.42
C VAL A 7 2.13 1.34 0.43
N VAL A 8 3.13 0.46 0.42
CA VAL A 8 3.24 -0.66 1.36
C VAL A 8 4.31 -0.30 2.38
N ALA A 9 4.00 -0.31 3.67
CA ALA A 9 4.95 0.08 4.72
C ALA A 9 4.96 -0.94 5.87
N ASP A 10 6.06 -0.98 6.63
CA ASP A 10 6.11 -1.74 7.88
C ASP A 10 5.28 -1.02 8.96
N GLU A 11 4.59 -1.79 9.78
CA GLU A 11 3.94 -1.31 10.99
C GLU A 11 4.57 -1.91 12.25
N PRO A 12 4.43 -1.22 13.40
CA PRO A 12 4.79 -1.79 14.69
C PRO A 12 4.19 -3.20 14.88
N PHE A 13 4.90 -4.05 15.62
CA PHE A 13 4.47 -5.41 15.96
C PHE A 13 4.42 -6.41 14.78
N GLY A 14 5.15 -6.13 13.70
CA GLY A 14 5.35 -7.09 12.60
C GLY A 14 4.16 -7.17 11.63
N ALA A 15 3.38 -6.09 11.55
CA ALA A 15 2.33 -5.93 10.55
C ALA A 15 2.84 -5.11 9.34
N PHE A 16 2.03 -5.08 8.29
CA PHE A 16 2.30 -4.37 7.05
C PHE A 16 1.06 -3.63 6.63
N ASP A 17 1.18 -2.32 6.42
CA ASP A 17 0.06 -1.49 6.00
C ASP A 17 0.12 -1.19 4.50
N VAL A 18 -1.05 -1.06 3.89
CA VAL A 18 -1.23 -0.68 2.49
C VAL A 18 -2.15 0.54 2.41
N THR A 19 -1.57 1.68 2.03
CA THR A 19 -2.29 2.95 1.91
C THR A 19 -2.31 3.50 0.49
N VAL A 20 -3.33 4.28 0.13
CA VAL A 20 -3.35 5.03 -1.15
C VAL A 20 -3.13 6.50 -0.90
N THR A 21 -2.15 7.09 -1.58
CA THR A 21 -1.74 8.50 -1.42
C THR A 21 -1.67 9.23 -2.78
N PRO A 22 -2.33 10.39 -2.97
CA PRO A 22 -3.39 10.90 -2.09
C PRO A 22 -4.60 9.96 -2.08
N PRO A 23 -5.36 9.90 -0.97
CA PRO A 23 -6.53 9.05 -0.88
C PRO A 23 -7.60 9.53 -1.89
N PRO A 24 -8.16 8.63 -2.73
CA PRO A 24 -9.33 8.91 -3.54
C PRO A 24 -10.50 9.38 -2.67
N ALA A 25 -11.27 10.36 -3.15
CA ALA A 25 -12.41 10.87 -2.41
C ALA A 25 -13.45 9.76 -2.17
N GLY A 26 -13.84 9.57 -0.91
CA GLY A 26 -14.92 8.66 -0.53
C GLY A 26 -14.56 7.18 -0.47
N ILE A 27 -13.27 6.81 -0.62
CA ILE A 27 -12.85 5.41 -0.49
C ILE A 27 -11.74 5.29 0.55
N GLY A 28 -12.03 4.52 1.61
CA GLY A 28 -11.00 4.07 2.56
C GLY A 28 -10.11 3.03 1.88
N HIS A 29 -8.84 3.35 1.72
CA HIS A 29 -7.84 2.43 1.17
C HIS A 29 -6.65 2.36 2.13
N ASP A 30 -6.95 2.00 3.35
CA ASP A 30 -6.02 1.65 4.43
C ASP A 30 -6.33 0.19 4.78
N ARG A 31 -5.30 -0.66 4.79
CA ARG A 31 -5.48 -2.09 5.03
C ARG A 31 -4.21 -2.73 5.59
N GLU A 32 -4.34 -3.23 6.81
CA GLU A 32 -3.30 -3.98 7.52
C GLU A 32 -3.25 -5.47 7.10
N PHE A 33 -2.03 -6.01 7.03
CA PHE A 33 -1.73 -7.40 6.73
C PHE A 33 -0.68 -7.97 7.69
N ARG A 34 -0.80 -9.27 8.00
CA ARG A 34 0.16 -9.99 8.86
C ARG A 34 1.47 -10.38 8.17
N THR A 35 1.53 -10.31 6.83
CA THR A 35 2.73 -10.69 6.08
C THR A 35 2.98 -9.72 4.93
N ARG A 36 4.26 -9.43 4.68
CA ARG A 36 4.73 -8.60 3.56
C ARG A 36 4.19 -9.09 2.22
N ALA A 37 4.21 -10.41 2.02
CA ALA A 37 3.73 -11.03 0.79
C ALA A 37 2.24 -10.76 0.54
N ALA A 38 1.40 -10.80 1.59
CA ALA A 38 -0.02 -10.51 1.46
C ALA A 38 -0.27 -9.02 1.16
N ALA A 39 0.46 -8.12 1.84
CA ALA A 39 0.39 -6.69 1.59
C ALA A 39 0.77 -6.33 0.14
N ILE A 40 1.91 -6.85 -0.34
CA ILE A 40 2.37 -6.63 -1.72
C ILE A 40 1.38 -7.21 -2.73
N ALA A 41 0.88 -8.44 -2.52
CA ALA A 41 -0.08 -9.05 -3.44
C ALA A 41 -1.37 -8.22 -3.55
N TYR A 42 -1.86 -7.68 -2.42
CA TYR A 42 -3.01 -6.78 -2.42
C TYR A 42 -2.71 -5.46 -3.14
N ALA A 43 -1.56 -4.84 -2.86
CA ALA A 43 -1.14 -3.59 -3.48
C ALA A 43 -0.97 -3.71 -5.00
N LEU A 44 -0.35 -4.78 -5.49
CA LEU A 44 -0.20 -5.04 -6.94
C LEU A 44 -1.57 -5.20 -7.60
N ARG A 45 -2.47 -6.01 -7.02
CA ARG A 45 -3.82 -6.19 -7.57
C ARG A 45 -4.61 -4.89 -7.61
N LEU A 46 -4.49 -4.05 -6.58
CA LEU A 46 -5.13 -2.74 -6.54
C LEU A 46 -4.49 -1.77 -7.55
N GLY A 47 -3.18 -1.81 -7.72
CA GLY A 47 -2.42 -1.01 -8.67
C GLY A 47 -2.79 -1.32 -10.11
N ASP A 48 -2.80 -2.60 -10.46
CA ASP A 48 -3.20 -3.09 -11.78
C ASP A 48 -4.64 -2.69 -12.14
N ALA A 49 -5.55 -2.76 -11.16
CA ALA A 49 -6.95 -2.42 -11.37
C ALA A 49 -7.19 -0.90 -11.61
N ASN A 50 -6.29 -0.03 -11.13
CA ASN A 50 -6.47 1.42 -11.18
C ASN A 50 -5.41 2.17 -11.98
N GLY A 51 -4.38 1.48 -12.48
CA GLY A 51 -3.22 2.10 -13.13
C GLY A 51 -2.38 2.93 -12.14
N TRP A 52 -2.35 2.56 -10.87
CA TRP A 52 -1.61 3.28 -9.83
C TRP A 52 -0.26 2.61 -9.54
N PRO A 53 0.84 3.37 -9.45
CA PRO A 53 2.13 2.80 -9.08
C PRO A 53 2.10 2.27 -7.63
N VAL A 54 2.76 1.14 -7.42
CA VAL A 54 3.03 0.58 -6.09
C VAL A 54 4.42 1.04 -5.62
N VAL A 55 4.50 1.56 -4.40
CA VAL A 55 5.71 2.01 -3.74
C VAL A 55 5.90 1.15 -2.50
N ASP A 56 6.88 0.26 -2.55
CA ASP A 56 7.27 -0.55 -1.41
C ASP A 56 8.25 0.23 -0.53
N ARG A 57 7.84 0.50 0.72
CA ARG A 57 8.62 1.19 1.76
C ARG A 57 9.01 0.26 2.89
N THR A 58 8.74 -1.04 2.77
CA THR A 58 9.16 -2.02 3.75
C THR A 58 10.69 -2.05 3.82
N SER A 59 11.23 -1.95 5.04
CA SER A 59 12.64 -2.05 5.38
C SER A 59 13.56 -1.04 4.68
N ILE A 60 13.12 0.21 4.53
CA ILE A 60 13.99 1.35 4.17
C ILE A 60 14.65 2.00 5.42
N ASP A 61 14.24 1.63 6.64
CA ASP A 61 14.77 2.13 7.92
C ASP A 61 15.55 1.07 8.74
N ALA A 62 16.29 0.16 8.08
CA ALA A 62 17.21 -0.78 8.74
C ALA A 62 18.65 -0.27 8.81
#